data_AF-A0A3B8T856-F1
#
_entry.id   AF-A0A3B8T856-F1
#
_cell.length_a   1.000
_cell.length_b   1.000
_cell.length_c   1.000
_cell.angle_alpha   90.00
_cell.angle_beta   90.00
_cell.angle_gamma   90.00
#
_symmetry.space_group_name_H-M   'P 1'
#
loop_
_entity.id
_entity.type
_entity.pdbx_description
1 polymer ?
#
loop_
_entity_poly.entity_id
_entity_poly.type
_entity_poly.pdbx_seq_one_letter_code
_entity_poly.pdbx_strand_id
1 'polypeptide(L)'
;MPTESQQQIIDKAIHATMARFTAGLSPSALMVAYADWAQHLFSSPGKQALLVEKAARKAARLYGYVGACSGTEEASSPCIEPLPFDHRFEDPAWQKWPYNIMYQSFLLKQQWWSNATTDVRGVTPQHEKAMEFSTRQIMDMFSPSNYLLTNPELMDQTVSENGQNLVRGWHNLLDDWQRTTGGKPPLGTEAFITGENVAITPGKVVYRNHLIELIQYSPVTETVHP
;
A
#
# COMPACT_ATOMS: atom_id res chain seq x y z
N MET A 1 -8.57 20.42 36.67
CA MET A 1 -8.14 20.32 35.26
C MET A 1 -8.19 21.72 34.68
N PRO A 2 -7.20 22.18 33.91
CA PRO A 2 -7.28 23.50 33.27
C PRO A 2 -8.45 23.47 32.28
N THR A 3 -9.35 24.45 32.35
CA THR A 3 -10.41 24.63 31.35
C THR A 3 -9.77 25.04 30.03
N GLU A 4 -9.90 24.21 29.01
CA GLU A 4 -9.40 24.51 27.66
C GLU A 4 -10.07 25.78 27.13
N SER A 5 -9.28 26.64 26.49
CA SER A 5 -9.82 27.84 25.88
C SER A 5 -10.71 27.49 24.70
N GLN A 6 -11.68 28.35 24.38
CA GLN A 6 -12.55 28.18 23.22
C GLN A 6 -11.75 27.99 21.92
N GLN A 7 -10.58 28.64 21.80
CA GLN A 7 -9.66 28.51 20.66
C GLN A 7 -9.11 27.08 20.54
N GLN A 8 -8.65 26.49 21.66
CA GLN A 8 -8.11 25.13 21.68
C GLN A 8 -9.16 24.08 21.29
N ILE A 9 -10.42 24.29 21.68
CA ILE A 9 -11.54 23.40 21.32
C ILE A 9 -11.78 23.43 19.81
N ILE A 10 -11.77 24.62 19.20
CA ILE A 10 -11.94 24.80 17.75
C ILE A 10 -10.78 24.12 17.00
N ASP A 11 -9.54 24.37 17.41
CA ASP A 11 -8.36 23.78 16.76
C ASP A 11 -8.39 22.24 16.82
N LYS A 12 -8.72 21.67 17.98
CA LYS A 12 -8.88 20.22 18.13
C LYS A 12 -9.99 19.66 17.26
N ALA A 13 -11.12 20.34 17.13
CA ALA A 13 -12.23 19.90 16.28
C ALA A 13 -11.83 19.90 14.79
N ILE A 14 -11.08 20.91 14.34
CA ILE A 14 -10.53 20.98 12.99
C ILE A 14 -9.52 19.85 12.77
N HIS A 15 -8.55 19.66 13.68
CA HIS A 15 -7.56 18.59 13.57
C HIS A 15 -8.18 17.20 13.62
N ALA A 16 -9.19 16.96 14.45
CA ALA A 16 -9.92 15.70 14.50
C ALA A 16 -10.69 15.43 13.19
N THR A 17 -11.26 16.47 12.59
CA THR A 17 -11.96 16.36 11.30
C THR A 17 -10.98 16.11 10.16
N MET A 18 -9.84 16.80 10.16
CA MET A 18 -8.76 16.56 9.20
C MET A 18 -8.22 15.13 9.33
N ALA A 19 -7.97 14.65 10.55
CA ALA A 19 -7.51 13.28 10.79
C ALA A 19 -8.52 12.22 10.30
N ARG A 20 -9.82 12.45 10.44
CA ARG A 20 -10.84 11.56 9.87
C ARG A 20 -10.80 11.56 8.34
N PHE A 21 -10.68 12.74 7.72
CA PHE A 21 -10.62 12.86 6.27
C PHE A 21 -9.37 12.22 5.67
N THR A 22 -8.23 12.32 6.37
CA THR A 22 -6.95 11.78 5.91
C THR A 22 -6.68 10.36 6.42
N ALA A 23 -7.66 9.72 7.06
CA ALA A 23 -7.52 8.42 7.70
C ALA A 23 -6.31 8.34 8.65
N GLY A 24 -6.01 9.42 9.37
CA GLY A 24 -4.92 9.54 10.33
C GLY A 24 -3.58 10.00 9.75
N LEU A 25 -3.46 10.21 8.44
CA LEU A 25 -2.26 10.77 7.82
C LEU A 25 -2.17 12.28 8.05
N SER A 26 -1.00 12.80 8.44
CA SER A 26 -0.79 14.24 8.56
C SER A 26 -0.39 14.83 7.19
N PRO A 27 -1.22 15.66 6.54
CA PRO A 27 -0.89 16.23 5.23
C PRO A 27 0.35 17.11 5.29
N SER A 28 0.49 17.91 6.35
CA SER A 28 1.65 18.78 6.54
C SER A 28 2.93 17.98 6.75
N ALA A 29 2.88 16.88 7.49
CA ALA A 29 4.05 16.02 7.67
C ALA A 29 4.51 15.40 6.34
N LEU A 30 3.56 14.96 5.50
CA LEU A 30 3.88 14.45 4.16
C LEU A 30 4.44 15.54 3.25
N MET A 31 3.89 16.76 3.27
CA MET A 31 4.42 17.89 2.50
C MET A 31 5.84 18.26 2.93
N VAL A 32 6.13 18.26 4.24
CA VAL A 32 7.47 18.54 4.76
C VAL A 32 8.45 17.43 4.36
N ALA A 33 8.06 16.16 4.48
CA ALA A 33 8.88 15.03 4.05
C ALA A 33 9.17 15.09 2.54
N TYR A 34 8.17 15.44 1.74
CA TYR A 34 8.33 15.64 0.30
C TYR A 34 9.27 16.80 -0.03
N ALA A 35 9.12 17.95 0.63
CA ALA A 35 9.99 19.10 0.40
C ALA A 35 11.45 18.81 0.77
N ASP A 36 11.68 18.14 1.90
CA ASP A 36 13.00 17.71 2.35
C ASP A 36 13.65 16.74 1.33
N TRP A 37 12.92 15.70 0.94
CA TRP A 37 13.36 14.75 -0.08
C TRP A 37 13.67 15.43 -1.41
N ALA A 38 12.77 16.27 -1.90
CA ALA A 38 12.92 16.95 -3.18
C ALA A 38 14.16 17.85 -3.16
N GLN A 39 14.33 18.69 -2.13
CA GLN A 39 15.46 19.59 -2.00
C GLN A 39 16.80 18.83 -1.99
N HIS A 40 16.89 17.75 -1.21
CA HIS A 40 18.10 16.92 -1.15
C HIS A 40 18.36 16.16 -2.45
N LEU A 41 17.32 15.65 -3.11
CA LEU A 41 17.46 15.00 -4.40
C LEU A 41 17.92 15.98 -5.49
N PHE A 42 17.34 17.19 -5.53
CA PHE A 42 17.70 18.23 -6.51
C PHE A 42 19.14 18.73 -6.34
N SER A 43 19.63 18.79 -5.10
CA SER A 43 21.00 19.18 -4.77
C SER A 43 22.03 18.04 -4.81
N SER A 44 21.62 16.83 -5.23
CA SER A 44 22.46 15.62 -5.26
C SER A 44 22.75 15.14 -6.69
N PRO A 45 23.70 15.75 -7.43
CA PRO A 45 24.00 15.38 -8.82
C PRO A 45 24.44 13.92 -8.99
N GLY A 46 25.16 13.35 -8.02
CA GLY A 46 25.55 11.93 -8.05
C GLY A 46 24.36 10.98 -7.96
N LYS A 47 23.37 11.30 -7.10
CA LYS A 47 22.13 10.52 -7.01
C LYS A 47 21.32 10.64 -8.30
N GLN A 48 21.23 11.84 -8.88
CA GLN A 48 20.55 12.08 -10.15
C GLN A 48 21.16 11.25 -11.29
N ALA A 49 22.50 11.26 -11.43
CA ALA A 49 23.20 10.45 -12.42
C ALA A 49 22.90 8.94 -12.25
N LEU A 50 22.94 8.44 -11.01
CA LEU A 50 22.58 7.06 -10.69
C LEU A 50 21.13 6.73 -11.08
N LEU A 51 20.18 7.65 -10.84
CA LEU A 51 18.77 7.45 -11.20
C LEU A 51 18.56 7.44 -12.72
N VAL A 52 19.28 8.28 -13.45
CA VAL A 52 19.29 8.28 -14.93
C VAL A 52 19.87 6.97 -15.46
N GLU A 53 20.99 6.51 -14.92
CA GLU A 53 21.59 5.22 -15.29
C GLU A 53 20.63 4.06 -15.01
N LYS A 54 20.01 4.03 -13.83
CA LYS A 54 19.00 3.02 -13.47
C LYS A 54 17.78 3.10 -14.39
N ALA A 55 17.30 4.29 -14.75
CA ALA A 55 16.20 4.45 -15.69
C ALA A 55 16.55 3.91 -17.08
N ALA A 56 17.71 4.30 -17.61
CA ALA A 56 18.20 3.85 -18.92
C ALA A 56 18.36 2.32 -18.97
N ARG A 57 18.95 1.71 -17.93
CA ARG A 57 19.10 0.25 -17.83
C ARG A 57 17.74 -0.46 -17.81
N LYS A 58 16.76 0.05 -17.06
CA LYS A 58 15.41 -0.53 -17.00
C LYS A 58 14.66 -0.36 -18.32
N ALA A 59 14.76 0.81 -18.95
CA ALA A 59 14.19 1.05 -20.26
C ALA A 59 14.77 0.09 -21.31
N ALA A 60 16.10 -0.07 -21.35
CA ALA A 60 16.75 -1.01 -22.26
C ALA A 60 16.29 -2.46 -22.05
N ARG A 61 16.15 -2.92 -20.79
CA ARG A 61 15.58 -4.23 -20.46
C ARG A 61 14.15 -4.39 -20.98
N LEU A 62 13.30 -3.39 -20.72
CA LEU A 62 11.91 -3.42 -21.15
C LEU A 62 11.79 -3.42 -22.68
N TYR A 63 12.56 -2.58 -23.38
CA TYR A 63 12.57 -2.56 -24.85
C TYR A 63 13.04 -3.90 -25.44
N GLY A 64 14.10 -4.49 -24.87
CA GLY A 64 14.56 -5.82 -25.26
C GLY A 64 13.50 -6.89 -25.03
N TYR A 65 12.79 -6.84 -23.90
CA TYR A 65 11.70 -7.76 -23.57
C TYR A 65 10.51 -7.61 -24.52
N VAL A 66 10.07 -6.38 -24.81
CA VAL A 66 9.00 -6.11 -25.77
C VAL A 66 9.36 -6.67 -27.16
N GLY A 67 10.60 -6.46 -27.61
CA GLY A 67 11.09 -7.01 -28.89
C GLY A 67 11.16 -8.54 -28.90
N ALA A 68 11.52 -9.17 -27.78
CA ALA A 68 11.51 -10.63 -27.65
C ALA A 68 10.06 -11.19 -27.68
N CYS A 69 9.13 -10.55 -26.97
CA CYS A 69 7.72 -10.95 -26.94
C CYS A 69 7.02 -10.79 -28.29
N SER A 70 7.51 -9.91 -29.18
CA SER A 70 6.94 -9.73 -30.52
C SER A 70 7.39 -10.79 -31.54
N GLY A 71 8.36 -11.64 -31.19
CA GLY A 71 9.03 -12.55 -32.13
C GLY A 71 8.84 -14.05 -31.88
N THR A 72 8.45 -14.47 -30.67
CA THR A 72 8.34 -15.90 -30.30
C THR A 72 7.15 -16.15 -29.37
N GLU A 73 6.44 -17.26 -29.56
CA GLU A 73 5.38 -17.75 -28.66
C GLU A 73 5.92 -18.26 -27.31
N GLU A 74 7.23 -18.49 -27.20
CA GLU A 74 7.87 -18.81 -25.92
C GLU A 74 7.99 -17.56 -25.04
N ALA A 75 7.50 -17.69 -23.80
CA ALA A 75 7.60 -16.67 -22.77
C ALA A 75 9.08 -16.30 -22.57
N SER A 76 9.46 -15.12 -23.05
CA SER A 76 10.75 -14.53 -22.73
C SER A 76 10.87 -14.40 -21.20
N SER A 77 12.06 -14.68 -20.67
CA SER A 77 12.31 -14.53 -19.24
C SER A 77 11.95 -13.10 -18.79
N PRO A 78 11.24 -12.95 -17.66
CA PRO A 78 10.77 -11.64 -17.20
C PRO A 78 11.95 -10.68 -16.96
N CYS A 79 11.75 -9.38 -17.21
CA CYS A 79 12.77 -8.35 -16.92
C CYS A 79 13.08 -8.25 -15.42
N ILE A 80 12.07 -8.53 -14.61
CA ILE A 80 12.06 -8.43 -13.16
C ILE A 80 11.00 -9.38 -12.60
N GLU A 81 11.33 -10.04 -11.51
CA GLU A 81 10.37 -10.85 -10.75
C GLU A 81 9.64 -9.98 -9.72
N PRO A 82 8.36 -10.28 -9.42
CA PRO A 82 7.68 -9.71 -8.27
C PRO A 82 8.46 -9.96 -6.97
N LEU A 83 8.20 -9.15 -5.95
CA LEU A 83 8.71 -9.43 -4.61
C LEU A 83 8.07 -10.74 -4.08
N PRO A 84 8.72 -11.51 -3.18
CA PRO A 84 8.19 -12.80 -2.72
C PRO A 84 6.80 -12.77 -2.09
N PHE A 85 6.33 -11.59 -1.67
CA PHE A 85 5.03 -11.35 -1.06
C PHE A 85 4.05 -10.61 -1.99
N ASP A 86 4.46 -10.31 -3.22
CA ASP A 86 3.60 -9.67 -4.23
C ASP A 86 2.96 -10.74 -5.12
N HIS A 87 1.80 -11.22 -4.68
CA HIS A 87 1.04 -12.29 -5.32
C HIS A 87 0.16 -11.82 -6.49
N ARG A 88 0.17 -10.51 -6.82
CA ARG A 88 -0.76 -9.91 -7.79
C ARG A 88 -0.56 -10.37 -9.23
N PHE A 89 0.57 -10.99 -9.55
CA PHE A 89 0.98 -11.32 -10.92
C PHE A 89 1.32 -12.81 -11.07
N GLU A 90 0.79 -13.67 -10.20
CA GLU A 90 1.07 -15.12 -10.21
C GLU A 90 0.33 -15.87 -11.31
N ASP A 91 -0.85 -15.41 -11.72
CA ASP A 91 -1.64 -16.10 -12.74
C ASP A 91 -0.91 -16.11 -14.11
N PRO A 92 -0.83 -17.27 -14.80
CA PRO A 92 -0.17 -17.41 -16.11
C PRO A 92 -0.65 -16.44 -17.21
N ALA A 93 -1.84 -15.86 -17.05
CA ALA A 93 -2.37 -14.87 -17.99
C ALA A 93 -1.59 -13.55 -17.95
N TRP A 94 -0.91 -13.24 -16.85
CA TRP A 94 -0.03 -12.06 -16.75
C TRP A 94 1.19 -12.15 -17.67
N GLN A 95 1.64 -13.35 -18.03
CA GLN A 95 2.79 -13.57 -18.92
C GLN A 95 2.42 -13.48 -20.40
N LYS A 96 1.14 -13.27 -20.72
CA LYS A 96 0.64 -13.13 -22.10
C LYS A 96 0.58 -11.66 -22.53
N TRP A 97 0.80 -11.43 -23.82
CA TRP A 97 0.60 -10.11 -24.42
C TRP A 97 -0.87 -9.69 -24.37
N PRO A 98 -1.20 -8.42 -24.03
CA PRO A 98 -0.31 -7.30 -23.69
C PRO A 98 -0.01 -7.14 -22.18
N TYR A 99 -0.61 -7.98 -21.33
CA TYR A 99 -0.52 -7.87 -19.87
C TYR A 99 0.91 -8.02 -19.35
N ASN A 100 1.72 -8.83 -20.02
CA ASN A 100 3.13 -9.05 -19.71
C ASN A 100 3.95 -7.77 -19.76
N ILE A 101 3.71 -6.92 -20.74
CA ILE A 101 4.36 -5.61 -20.85
C ILE A 101 3.87 -4.69 -19.73
N MET A 102 2.56 -4.71 -19.41
CA MET A 102 1.99 -3.84 -18.38
C MET A 102 2.56 -4.11 -16.99
N TYR A 103 2.56 -5.37 -16.53
CA TYR A 103 3.04 -5.70 -15.20
C TYR A 103 4.57 -5.58 -15.09
N GLN A 104 5.34 -5.99 -16.11
CA GLN A 104 6.79 -5.79 -16.13
C GLN A 104 7.16 -4.30 -16.10
N SER A 105 6.45 -3.46 -16.86
CA SER A 105 6.63 -2.00 -16.81
C SER A 105 6.32 -1.45 -15.42
N PHE A 106 5.27 -1.95 -14.78
CA PHE A 106 4.89 -1.55 -13.42
C PHE A 106 5.95 -1.93 -12.39
N LEU A 107 6.43 -3.17 -12.38
CA LEU A 107 7.48 -3.64 -11.46
C LEU A 107 8.79 -2.87 -11.63
N LEU A 108 9.20 -2.58 -12.88
CA LEU A 108 10.39 -1.77 -13.15
C LEU A 108 10.24 -0.33 -12.63
N LYS A 109 9.06 0.27 -12.80
CA LYS A 109 8.75 1.60 -12.25
C LYS A 109 8.78 1.61 -10.72
N GLN A 110 8.15 0.63 -10.07
CA GLN A 110 8.21 0.49 -8.61
C GLN A 110 9.64 0.40 -8.10
N GLN A 111 10.47 -0.46 -8.72
CA GLN A 111 11.87 -0.60 -8.34
C GLN A 111 12.64 0.70 -8.58
N TRP A 112 12.37 1.44 -9.66
CA TRP A 112 13.02 2.74 -9.90
C TRP A 112 12.65 3.75 -8.81
N TRP A 113 11.36 3.85 -8.46
CA TRP A 113 10.88 4.76 -7.42
C TRP A 113 11.45 4.43 -6.04
N SER A 114 11.54 3.14 -5.68
CA SER A 114 12.22 2.71 -4.46
C SER A 114 13.66 3.22 -4.38
N ASN A 115 14.39 3.22 -5.50
CA ASN A 115 15.75 3.80 -5.56
C ASN A 115 15.77 5.34 -5.48
N ALA A 116 14.71 5.99 -5.94
CA ALA A 116 14.58 7.46 -5.93
C ALA A 116 14.22 7.99 -4.55
N THR A 117 13.52 7.19 -3.73
CA THR A 117 13.07 7.58 -2.39
C THR A 117 14.01 7.16 -1.28
N THR A 118 14.86 6.15 -1.48
CA THR A 118 15.79 5.63 -0.47
C THR A 118 17.21 6.13 -0.69
N ASP A 119 18.01 6.21 0.37
CA ASP A 119 19.45 6.50 0.31
C ASP A 119 19.73 7.84 -0.41
N VAL A 120 18.97 8.88 -0.05
CA VAL A 120 19.13 10.26 -0.56
C VAL A 120 19.87 11.06 0.51
N ARG A 121 21.10 11.47 0.21
CA ARG A 121 21.97 12.14 1.17
C ARG A 121 21.35 13.42 1.72
N GLY A 122 21.24 13.49 3.05
CA GLY A 122 20.74 14.66 3.78
C GLY A 122 19.27 14.56 4.19
N VAL A 123 18.50 13.67 3.55
CA VAL A 123 17.13 13.39 3.97
C VAL A 123 17.15 12.70 5.34
N THR A 124 16.25 13.10 6.23
CA THR A 124 16.15 12.45 7.54
C THR A 124 15.63 11.02 7.41
N PRO A 125 16.03 10.06 8.28
CA PRO A 125 15.52 8.69 8.22
C PRO A 125 13.98 8.60 8.33
N GLN A 126 13.35 9.56 9.03
CA GLN A 126 11.90 9.62 9.15
C GLN A 126 11.25 10.08 7.84
N HIS A 127 11.78 11.11 7.19
CA HIS A 127 11.27 11.58 5.90
C HIS A 127 11.53 10.56 4.78
N GLU A 128 12.68 9.88 4.80
CA GLU A 128 12.97 8.79 3.86
C GLU A 128 11.92 7.68 3.95
N LYS A 129 11.63 7.19 5.16
CA LYS A 129 10.57 6.19 5.39
C LYS A 129 9.19 6.68 4.95
N ALA A 130 8.86 7.93 5.23
CA ALA A 130 7.59 8.52 4.81
C ALA A 130 7.48 8.60 3.28
N MET A 131 8.56 8.98 2.60
CA MET A 131 8.62 9.04 1.14
C MET A 131 8.59 7.67 0.48
N GLU A 132 9.34 6.71 1.00
CA GLU A 132 9.31 5.32 0.53
C GLU A 132 7.91 4.73 0.66
N PHE A 133 7.30 4.85 1.85
CA PHE A 133 5.94 4.35 2.10
C PHE A 133 4.91 5.02 1.19
N SER A 134 4.83 6.35 1.20
CA SER A 134 3.82 7.09 0.43
C SER A 134 3.97 6.87 -1.08
N THR A 135 5.19 6.84 -1.60
CA THR A 135 5.44 6.55 -3.01
C THR A 135 5.02 5.14 -3.37
N ARG A 136 5.29 4.14 -2.51
CA ARG A 136 4.79 2.78 -2.71
C ARG A 136 3.27 2.74 -2.77
N GLN A 137 2.56 3.38 -1.84
CA GLN A 137 1.10 3.45 -1.85
C GLN A 137 0.57 4.10 -3.14
N ILE A 138 1.20 5.19 -3.61
CA ILE A 138 0.82 5.85 -4.86
C ILE A 138 1.05 4.91 -6.06
N MET A 139 2.20 4.22 -6.12
CA MET A 139 2.47 3.26 -7.18
C MET A 139 1.45 2.13 -7.17
N ASP A 140 1.14 1.57 -6.00
CA ASP A 140 0.18 0.49 -5.84
C ASP A 140 -1.24 0.89 -6.30
N MET A 141 -1.65 2.15 -6.12
CA MET A 141 -2.91 2.66 -6.66
C MET A 141 -2.98 2.57 -8.20
N PHE A 142 -1.85 2.74 -8.87
CA PHE A 142 -1.73 2.65 -10.33
C PHE A 142 -1.33 1.25 -10.82
N SER A 143 -1.39 0.23 -9.96
CA SER A 143 -1.15 -1.16 -10.37
C SER A 143 -2.17 -1.60 -11.43
N PRO A 144 -1.75 -2.29 -12.51
CA PRO A 144 -2.67 -2.79 -13.52
C PRO A 144 -3.65 -3.83 -12.97
N SER A 145 -3.31 -4.50 -11.86
CA SER A 145 -4.21 -5.45 -11.18
C SER A 145 -5.48 -4.81 -10.61
N ASN A 146 -5.49 -3.49 -10.38
CA ASN A 146 -6.62 -2.79 -9.76
C ASN A 146 -7.77 -2.47 -10.72
N TYR A 147 -7.56 -2.59 -12.03
CA TYR A 147 -8.55 -2.15 -13.03
C TYR A 147 -8.97 -3.30 -13.92
N LEU A 148 -10.29 -3.41 -14.17
CA LEU A 148 -10.88 -4.48 -14.97
C LEU A 148 -10.18 -4.65 -16.33
N LEU A 149 -10.01 -3.56 -17.09
CA LEU A 149 -9.48 -3.62 -18.45
C LEU A 149 -7.99 -4.01 -18.54
N THR A 150 -7.24 -3.88 -17.43
CA THR A 150 -5.81 -4.20 -17.38
C THR A 150 -5.51 -5.44 -16.55
N ASN A 151 -6.55 -6.10 -16.03
CA ASN A 151 -6.42 -7.31 -15.23
C ASN A 151 -6.95 -8.51 -16.06
N PRO A 152 -6.06 -9.43 -16.49
CA PRO A 152 -6.45 -10.57 -17.32
C PRO A 152 -7.36 -11.55 -16.59
N GLU A 153 -7.13 -11.78 -15.30
CA GLU A 153 -7.93 -12.70 -14.47
C GLU A 153 -9.38 -12.20 -14.37
N LEU A 154 -9.56 -10.90 -14.10
CA LEU A 154 -10.89 -10.30 -14.04
C LEU A 154 -11.59 -10.31 -15.39
N MET A 155 -10.86 -10.07 -16.49
CA MET A 155 -11.43 -10.14 -17.83
C MET A 155 -11.90 -11.55 -18.16
N ASP A 156 -11.08 -12.57 -17.90
CA ASP A 156 -11.42 -13.98 -18.13
C ASP A 156 -12.60 -14.43 -17.26
N GLN A 157 -12.59 -14.06 -15.98
CA GLN A 157 -13.72 -14.32 -15.08
C GLN A 157 -15.01 -13.61 -15.55
N THR A 158 -14.90 -12.37 -16.02
CA THR A 158 -16.05 -11.61 -16.53
C THR A 158 -16.65 -12.27 -17.76
N VAL A 159 -15.82 -12.76 -18.68
CA VAL A 159 -16.29 -13.46 -19.88
C VAL A 159 -16.91 -14.81 -19.50
N SER A 160 -16.21 -15.63 -18.72
CA SER A 160 -16.68 -16.97 -18.32
C SER A 160 -17.99 -16.93 -17.53
N GLU A 161 -18.19 -15.89 -16.72
CA GLU A 161 -19.41 -15.70 -15.94
C GLU A 161 -20.47 -14.81 -16.61
N ASN A 162 -20.29 -14.41 -17.87
CA ASN A 162 -21.18 -13.47 -18.57
C ASN A 162 -21.46 -12.18 -17.75
N GLY A 163 -20.44 -11.66 -17.07
CA GLY A 163 -20.49 -10.44 -16.27
C GLY A 163 -21.14 -10.58 -14.88
N GLN A 164 -21.52 -11.78 -14.45
CA GLN A 164 -22.16 -11.97 -13.13
C GLN A 164 -21.23 -11.60 -11.96
N ASN A 165 -19.91 -11.75 -12.11
CA ASN A 165 -18.92 -11.26 -11.13
C ASN A 165 -19.06 -9.75 -10.87
N LEU A 166 -19.27 -8.94 -11.91
CA LEU A 166 -19.44 -7.49 -11.78
C LEU A 166 -20.78 -7.15 -11.11
N VAL A 167 -21.84 -7.89 -11.41
CA VAL A 167 -23.14 -7.74 -10.74
C VAL A 167 -22.99 -8.01 -9.24
N ARG A 168 -22.31 -9.09 -8.85
CA ARG A 168 -22.03 -9.38 -7.44
C ARG A 168 -21.17 -8.29 -6.79
N GLY A 169 -20.12 -7.82 -7.49
CA GLY A 169 -19.27 -6.72 -7.04
C GLY A 169 -20.05 -5.42 -6.79
N TRP A 170 -21.02 -5.09 -7.65
CA TRP A 170 -21.90 -3.94 -7.46
C TRP A 170 -22.78 -4.05 -6.21
N HIS A 171 -23.34 -5.23 -5.94
CA HIS A 171 -24.11 -5.47 -4.72
C HIS A 171 -23.25 -5.33 -3.47
N ASN A 172 -22.01 -5.85 -3.50
CA ASN A 172 -21.06 -5.69 -2.40
C ASN A 172 -20.74 -4.20 -2.17
N LEU A 173 -20.48 -3.44 -3.24
CA LEU A 173 -20.21 -1.99 -3.15
C LEU A 173 -21.38 -1.22 -2.52
N LEU A 174 -22.63 -1.57 -2.88
CA LEU A 174 -23.82 -0.94 -2.30
C LEU A 174 -23.99 -1.28 -0.81
N ASP A 175 -23.75 -2.53 -0.40
CA ASP A 175 -23.80 -2.92 1.01
C ASP A 175 -22.71 -2.21 1.83
N ASP A 176 -21.48 -2.17 1.31
CA ASP A 176 -20.35 -1.47 1.94
C ASP A 176 -20.63 0.03 2.09
N TRP A 177 -21.22 0.66 1.06
CA TRP A 177 -21.64 2.06 1.15
C TRP A 177 -22.67 2.24 2.26
N GLN A 178 -23.75 1.46 2.27
CA GLN A 178 -24.82 1.57 3.26
C GLN A 178 -24.32 1.37 4.69
N ARG A 179 -23.39 0.42 4.89
CA ARG A 179 -22.75 0.18 6.19
C ARG A 179 -21.88 1.34 6.62
N THR A 180 -21.03 1.84 5.71
CA THR A 180 -20.11 2.94 6.00
C THR A 180 -20.85 4.23 6.35
N THR A 181 -21.90 4.59 5.61
CA THR A 181 -22.70 5.78 5.92
C THR A 181 -23.58 5.60 7.16
N GLY A 182 -24.00 4.36 7.45
CA GLY A 182 -24.76 4.00 8.63
C GLY A 182 -23.92 3.76 9.90
N GLY A 183 -22.58 3.89 9.83
CA GLY A 183 -21.68 3.62 10.95
C GLY A 183 -21.68 2.16 11.43
N LYS A 184 -22.11 1.23 10.57
CA LYS A 184 -22.09 -0.21 10.86
C LYS A 184 -20.71 -0.78 10.55
N PRO A 185 -20.27 -1.81 11.29
CA PRO A 185 -19.02 -2.49 10.97
C PRO A 185 -19.12 -3.20 9.60
N PRO A 186 -17.97 -3.52 8.98
CA PRO A 186 -17.92 -4.32 7.76
C PRO A 186 -18.65 -5.66 7.93
N LEU A 187 -19.25 -6.16 6.86
CA LEU A 187 -20.03 -7.40 6.89
C LEU A 187 -19.21 -8.58 7.42
N GLY A 188 -19.80 -9.36 8.32
CA GLY A 188 -19.15 -10.52 8.96
C GLY A 188 -18.38 -10.16 10.23
N THR A 189 -18.10 -8.87 10.46
CA THR A 189 -17.43 -8.43 11.69
C THR A 189 -18.34 -8.54 12.90
N GLU A 190 -19.66 -8.59 12.70
CA GLU A 190 -20.63 -8.80 13.78
C GLU A 190 -20.46 -10.15 14.47
N ALA A 191 -19.83 -11.12 13.78
CA ALA A 191 -19.50 -12.41 14.36
C ALA A 191 -18.26 -12.36 15.27
N PHE A 192 -17.46 -11.28 15.25
CA PHE A 192 -16.25 -11.14 16.07
C PHE A 192 -16.51 -10.21 17.25
N ILE A 193 -16.92 -10.79 18.38
CA ILE A 193 -17.22 -10.10 19.63
C ILE A 193 -15.97 -10.15 20.52
N THR A 194 -15.35 -8.99 20.72
CA THR A 194 -14.18 -8.83 21.59
C THR A 194 -14.49 -9.27 23.02
N GLY A 195 -13.69 -10.19 23.53
CA GLY A 195 -13.85 -10.79 24.86
C GLY A 195 -14.70 -12.07 24.88
N GLU A 196 -15.39 -12.41 23.79
CA GLU A 196 -16.15 -13.66 23.67
C GLU A 196 -15.50 -14.66 22.71
N ASN A 197 -15.13 -14.20 21.51
CA ASN A 197 -14.56 -15.07 20.48
C ASN A 197 -13.36 -14.45 19.75
N VAL A 198 -13.02 -13.19 20.03
CA VAL A 198 -11.73 -12.58 19.68
C VAL A 198 -11.12 -11.90 20.90
N ALA A 199 -9.80 -11.83 20.95
CA ALA A 199 -9.05 -11.30 22.10
C ALA A 199 -9.37 -11.99 23.46
N ILE A 200 -9.62 -13.30 23.44
CA ILE A 200 -9.98 -14.10 24.63
C ILE A 200 -8.77 -14.68 25.41
N THR A 201 -7.54 -14.39 24.97
CA THR A 201 -6.34 -14.90 25.64
C THR A 201 -6.29 -14.37 27.08
N PRO A 202 -6.23 -15.25 28.10
CA PRO A 202 -6.19 -14.81 29.50
C PRO A 202 -5.03 -13.84 29.73
N GLY A 203 -5.33 -12.69 30.32
CA GLY A 203 -4.37 -11.64 30.56
C GLY A 203 -4.96 -10.51 31.39
N LYS A 204 -4.10 -9.58 31.84
CA LYS A 204 -4.51 -8.44 32.66
C LYS A 204 -3.78 -7.17 32.22
N VAL A 205 -4.47 -6.03 32.29
CA VAL A 205 -3.83 -4.72 32.09
C VAL A 205 -2.99 -4.40 33.31
N VAL A 206 -1.67 -4.33 33.16
CA VAL A 206 -0.72 -4.06 34.25
C VAL A 206 -0.26 -2.60 34.30
N TYR A 207 -0.47 -1.85 33.22
CA TYR A 207 -0.15 -0.43 33.14
C TYR A 207 -1.08 0.26 32.14
N ARG A 208 -1.51 1.48 32.45
CA ARG A 208 -2.36 2.31 31.58
C ARG A 208 -1.89 3.76 31.64
N ASN A 209 -1.79 4.41 30.50
CA ASN A 209 -1.55 5.86 30.40
C ASN A 209 -2.43 6.49 29.30
N HIS A 210 -2.17 7.74 28.95
CA HIS A 210 -2.97 8.49 27.96
C HIS A 210 -2.83 7.97 26.51
N LEU A 211 -1.88 7.06 26.24
CA LEU A 211 -1.60 6.53 24.91
C LEU A 211 -1.80 5.01 24.82
N ILE A 212 -1.43 4.26 25.86
CA ILE A 212 -1.35 2.80 25.81
C ILE A 212 -1.98 2.12 27.04
N GLU A 213 -2.35 0.86 26.82
CA GLU A 213 -2.61 -0.14 27.85
C GLU A 213 -1.64 -1.31 27.65
N LEU A 214 -0.87 -1.64 28.69
CA LEU A 214 0.03 -2.79 28.68
C LEU A 214 -0.69 -4.01 29.22
N ILE A 215 -0.86 -5.02 28.38
CA ILE A 215 -1.49 -6.29 28.73
C ILE A 215 -0.39 -7.32 29.04
N GLN A 216 -0.41 -7.88 30.26
CA GLN A 216 0.38 -9.05 30.63
C GLN A 216 -0.50 -10.29 30.44
N TYR A 217 -0.17 -11.11 29.43
CA TYR A 217 -0.84 -12.40 29.23
C TYR A 217 -0.47 -13.39 30.36
N SER A 218 -1.43 -14.24 30.72
CA SER A 218 -1.20 -15.30 31.70
C SER A 218 -0.33 -16.40 31.08
N PRO A 219 0.71 -16.87 31.79
CA PRO A 219 1.53 -17.97 31.31
C PRO A 219 0.69 -19.24 31.19
N VAL A 220 0.82 -19.94 30.06
CA VAL A 220 0.17 -21.24 29.80
C VAL A 220 1.13 -22.42 30.01
N THR A 221 2.40 -22.14 30.32
CA THR A 221 3.49 -23.10 30.54
C THR A 221 4.26 -22.75 31.81
N GLU A 222 4.96 -23.73 32.41
CA GLU A 222 5.78 -23.52 33.61
C GLU A 222 6.96 -22.56 33.37
N THR A 223 7.50 -22.57 32.15
CA THR A 223 8.59 -21.68 31.73
C THR A 223 8.09 -20.75 30.64
N VAL A 224 8.28 -19.45 30.84
CA VAL A 224 8.04 -18.40 29.83
C VAL A 224 9.36 -17.74 29.49
N HIS A 225 9.66 -17.63 28.19
CA HIS A 225 10.88 -16.99 27.71
C HIS A 225 10.65 -15.47 27.52
N PRO A 226 11.62 -14.62 27.93
CA PRO A 226 11.58 -13.18 27.71
C PRO A 226 11.82 -12.81 26.24
#